data_AF-A0A328F8B7-F1
#
_entry.id   AF-A0A328F8B7-F1
#
_cell.length_a   1.000
_cell.length_b   1.000
_cell.length_c   1.000
_cell.angle_alpha   90.00
_cell.angle_beta   90.00
_cell.angle_gamma   90.00
#
_symmetry.space_group_name_H-M   'P 1'
#
loop_
_entity.id
_entity.type
_entity.pdbx_description
1 polymer ?
#
loop_
_entity_poly.entity_id
_entity_poly.type
_entity_poly.pdbx_seq_one_letter_code
_entity_poly.pdbx_strand_id
1 'polypeptide(L)'
;MEDNAPTWTQAVSFISSATAEHTLFYLYCKNVPVGSAVSFYADNELPDGQKIDLPITPVMKSSSFQAGVSLLIPANFKTTIHYSWYSNGHAPLPGFNIAMCAAIMVQAGEDILHTTSI
;
A
#
# COMPACT_ATOMS: atom_id res chain seq x y z
N MET A 1 -28.56 4.64 3.54
CA MET A 1 -27.58 3.64 3.10
C MET A 1 -26.34 4.43 2.80
N GLU A 2 -25.33 4.28 3.65
CA GLU A 2 -24.09 5.04 3.52
C GLU A 2 -23.40 4.62 2.23
N ASP A 3 -23.04 5.60 1.42
CA ASP A 3 -22.47 5.42 0.10
C ASP A 3 -21.08 4.80 0.26
N ASN A 4 -20.98 3.47 0.17
CA ASN A 4 -19.70 2.73 0.24
C ASN A 4 -18.81 2.98 -1.00
N ALA A 5 -19.21 3.89 -1.89
CA ALA A 5 -18.41 4.28 -3.02
C ALA A 5 -17.25 5.20 -2.58
N PRO A 6 -16.07 5.07 -3.20
CA PRO A 6 -14.98 6.00 -2.96
C PRO A 6 -15.35 7.40 -3.43
N THR A 7 -14.95 8.42 -2.67
CA THR A 7 -15.10 9.83 -3.07
C THR A 7 -14.27 10.12 -4.32
N TRP A 8 -13.10 9.49 -4.44
CA TRP A 8 -12.36 9.43 -5.69
C TRP A 8 -11.49 8.17 -5.75
N THR A 9 -11.13 7.79 -6.97
CA THR A 9 -10.17 6.71 -7.27
C THR A 9 -9.16 7.19 -8.30
N GLN A 10 -7.89 6.86 -8.10
CA GLN A 10 -6.81 7.07 -9.07
C GLN A 10 -6.14 5.74 -9.39
N ALA A 11 -5.41 5.71 -10.51
CA ALA A 11 -4.73 4.51 -10.99
C ALA A 11 -3.28 4.82 -11.35
N VAL A 12 -2.38 3.90 -11.03
CA VAL A 12 -0.96 3.98 -11.41
C VAL A 12 -0.51 2.65 -12.00
N SER A 13 0.31 2.69 -13.05
CA SER A 13 0.92 1.48 -13.60
C SER A 13 2.13 1.08 -12.76
N PHE A 14 2.24 -0.21 -12.45
CA PHE A 14 3.38 -0.81 -11.79
C PHE A 14 4.01 -1.87 -12.69
N ILE A 15 5.34 -1.83 -12.80
CA ILE A 15 6.15 -2.80 -13.54
C ILE A 15 7.29 -3.18 -12.59
N SER A 16 7.39 -4.46 -12.22
CA SER A 16 8.48 -4.94 -11.37
C SER A 16 9.79 -5.08 -12.17
N SER A 17 10.89 -5.29 -11.43
CA SER A 17 12.22 -5.47 -12.01
C SER A 17 12.37 -6.82 -12.73
N ALA A 18 13.55 -7.06 -13.29
CA ALA A 18 13.88 -8.32 -13.97
C ALA A 18 14.10 -9.50 -13.00
N THR A 19 14.05 -9.27 -11.69
CA THR A 19 14.21 -10.29 -10.63
C THR A 19 13.02 -10.27 -9.69
N ALA A 20 12.76 -11.39 -9.01
CA ALA A 20 11.73 -11.42 -7.98
C ALA A 20 12.20 -10.68 -6.72
N GLU A 21 11.36 -9.82 -6.15
CA GLU A 21 11.74 -8.91 -5.07
C GLU A 21 10.62 -8.76 -4.03
N HIS A 22 10.99 -8.70 -2.76
CA HIS A 22 10.08 -8.31 -1.69
C HIS A 22 9.76 -6.82 -1.82
N THR A 23 8.51 -6.51 -2.15
CA THR A 23 8.05 -5.15 -2.43
C THR A 23 6.97 -4.74 -1.43
N LEU A 24 7.15 -3.59 -0.80
CA LEU A 24 6.15 -2.92 0.00
C LEU A 24 5.30 -1.99 -0.89
N PHE A 25 4.01 -2.27 -1.00
CA PHE A 25 3.02 -1.40 -1.61
C PHE A 25 2.30 -0.64 -0.50
N TYR A 26 2.37 0.69 -0.52
CA TYR A 26 1.77 1.51 0.53
C TYR A 26 1.22 2.82 0.01
N LEU A 27 0.19 3.32 0.69
CA LEU A 27 -0.31 4.68 0.52
C LEU A 27 0.45 5.60 1.47
N TYR A 28 1.14 6.58 0.90
CA TYR A 28 1.63 7.73 1.65
C TYR A 28 0.49 8.74 1.78
N CYS A 29 -0.03 8.90 2.99
CA CYS A 29 -1.14 9.79 3.30
C CYS A 29 -0.63 11.02 4.05
N LYS A 30 -0.98 12.22 3.57
CA LYS A 30 -0.66 13.50 4.19
C LYS A 30 -1.93 14.34 4.32
N ASN A 31 -2.18 14.84 5.52
CA ASN A 31 -3.34 15.68 5.84
C ASN A 31 -4.69 15.05 5.41
N VAL A 32 -4.81 13.74 5.54
CA VAL A 32 -6.06 13.00 5.32
C VAL A 32 -6.92 13.09 6.60
N PRO A 33 -8.19 13.53 6.55
CA PRO A 33 -9.00 13.71 7.75
C PRO A 33 -9.17 12.41 8.57
N VAL A 34 -9.05 12.50 9.89
CA VAL A 34 -9.45 11.42 10.80
C VAL A 34 -10.95 11.16 10.65
N GLY A 35 -11.36 9.89 10.58
CA GLY A 35 -12.74 9.47 10.29
C GLY A 35 -13.01 9.14 8.82
N SER A 36 -12.14 9.58 7.90
CA SER A 36 -12.14 9.12 6.51
C SER A 36 -11.48 7.73 6.37
N ALA A 37 -11.45 7.16 5.17
CA ALA A 37 -10.79 5.88 4.91
C ALA A 37 -10.03 5.86 3.58
N VAL A 38 -9.12 4.91 3.43
CA VAL A 38 -8.34 4.68 2.21
C VAL A 38 -8.32 3.18 1.85
N SER A 39 -8.12 2.87 0.58
CA SER A 39 -7.92 1.49 0.11
C SER A 39 -7.05 1.48 -1.14
N PHE A 40 -6.49 0.33 -1.49
CA PHE A 40 -5.99 0.10 -2.84
C PHE A 40 -6.17 -1.36 -3.25
N TYR A 41 -6.14 -1.62 -4.55
CA TYR A 41 -6.08 -2.97 -5.10
C TYR A 41 -5.36 -2.96 -6.45
N ALA A 42 -4.75 -4.07 -6.81
CA ALA A 42 -4.20 -4.32 -8.13
C ALA A 42 -5.21 -5.07 -9.02
N ASP A 43 -5.18 -4.81 -10.33
CA ASP A 43 -6.00 -5.54 -11.31
C ASP A 43 -5.68 -7.05 -11.38
N ASN A 44 -4.40 -7.38 -11.23
CA ASN A 44 -3.90 -8.74 -11.36
C ASN A 44 -3.51 -9.33 -10.01
N GLU A 45 -3.88 -10.59 -9.81
CA GLU A 45 -3.34 -11.42 -8.74
C GLU A 45 -1.91 -11.87 -9.07
N LEU A 46 -1.16 -12.23 -8.04
CA LEU A 46 0.12 -12.91 -8.18
C LEU A 46 -0.10 -14.34 -8.71
N PRO A 47 0.92 -14.99 -9.30
CA PRO A 47 0.79 -16.35 -9.85
C PRO A 47 0.33 -17.42 -8.85
N ASP A 48 0.48 -17.17 -7.55
CA ASP A 48 0.02 -18.04 -6.46
C ASP A 48 -1.40 -17.71 -5.96
N GLY A 49 -2.09 -16.75 -6.59
CA GLY A 49 -3.43 -16.29 -6.24
C GLY A 49 -3.46 -15.22 -5.14
N GLN A 50 -2.31 -14.76 -4.64
CA GLN A 50 -2.28 -13.66 -3.67
C GLN A 50 -2.67 -12.33 -4.32
N LYS A 51 -3.48 -11.53 -3.60
CA LYS A 51 -3.91 -10.20 -4.03
C LYS A 51 -2.95 -9.13 -3.49
N ILE A 52 -2.69 -8.12 -4.31
CA ILE A 52 -2.01 -6.90 -3.89
C ILE A 52 -3.11 -5.88 -3.55
N ASP A 53 -3.63 -5.92 -2.33
CA ASP A 53 -4.68 -5.02 -1.89
C ASP A 53 -4.52 -4.58 -0.43
N LEU A 54 -5.05 -3.39 -0.15
CA LEU A 54 -5.31 -2.88 1.17
C LEU A 54 -6.82 -2.68 1.27
N PRO A 55 -7.53 -3.46 2.11
CA PRO A 55 -8.96 -3.26 2.31
C PRO A 55 -9.23 -1.86 2.87
N ILE A 56 -10.50 -1.42 2.82
CA ILE A 56 -10.91 -0.12 3.36
C ILE A 56 -10.39 0.03 4.79
N THR A 57 -9.43 0.94 4.95
CA THR A 57 -8.68 1.15 6.18
C THR A 57 -9.02 2.53 6.73
N PRO A 58 -9.64 2.62 7.92
CA PRO A 58 -10.03 3.89 8.51
C PRO A 58 -8.82 4.68 9.01
N VAL A 59 -8.88 6.01 8.86
CA VAL A 59 -7.89 6.94 9.40
C VAL A 59 -8.23 7.24 10.85
N MET A 60 -7.51 6.60 11.78
CA MET A 60 -7.91 6.58 13.20
C MET A 60 -7.25 7.62 14.11
N LYS A 61 -5.95 7.94 13.89
CA LYS A 61 -5.15 8.67 14.89
C LYS A 61 -4.36 9.86 14.36
N SER A 62 -3.78 9.72 13.16
CA SER A 62 -2.96 10.76 12.55
C SER A 62 -3.48 11.04 11.16
N SER A 63 -3.55 12.32 10.81
CA SER A 63 -3.89 12.74 9.45
C SER A 63 -2.75 12.51 8.46
N SER A 64 -1.55 12.19 8.95
CA SER A 64 -0.42 11.77 8.11
C SER A 64 0.08 10.41 8.58
N PHE A 65 0.01 9.42 7.70
CA PHE A 65 0.34 8.03 8.01
C PHE A 65 0.69 7.26 6.74
N GLN A 66 1.16 6.03 6.92
CA GLN A 66 1.35 5.08 5.84
C GLN A 66 0.60 3.79 6.18
N ALA A 67 -0.02 3.18 5.16
CA ALA A 67 -0.65 1.87 5.28
C ALA A 67 -0.38 1.08 3.99
N GLY A 68 -0.08 -0.20 4.13
CA GLY A 68 0.37 -1.00 3.00
C GLY A 68 0.52 -2.48 3.31
N VAL A 69 0.86 -3.23 2.27
CA VAL A 69 1.12 -4.68 2.33
C VAL A 69 2.47 -4.97 1.69
N SER A 70 3.12 -6.02 2.18
CA SER A 70 4.42 -6.46 1.68
C SER A 70 4.31 -7.87 1.12
N LEU A 71 4.78 -8.07 -0.11
CA LEU A 71 4.61 -9.28 -0.89
C LEU A 71 5.87 -9.57 -1.70
N LEU A 72 6.12 -10.84 -2.00
CA LEU A 72 7.15 -11.22 -2.97
C LEU A 72 6.57 -11.06 -4.38
N ILE A 73 7.13 -10.15 -5.16
CA ILE A 73 6.66 -9.84 -6.51
C ILE A 73 7.53 -10.56 -7.53
N PRO A 74 6.96 -11.33 -8.47
CA PRO A 74 7.75 -12.03 -9.46
C PRO A 74 8.39 -11.05 -10.46
N ALA A 75 9.46 -11.51 -11.11
CA ALA A 75 10.13 -10.77 -12.15
C ALA A 75 9.17 -10.38 -13.28
N ASN A 76 9.30 -9.16 -13.79
CA ASN A 76 8.53 -8.61 -14.92
C ASN A 76 7.01 -8.59 -14.73
N PHE A 77 6.52 -8.69 -13.49
CA PHE A 77 5.11 -8.53 -13.16
C PHE A 77 4.63 -7.13 -13.54
N LYS A 78 3.44 -7.06 -14.12
CA LYS A 78 2.80 -5.81 -14.52
C LYS A 78 1.37 -5.79 -14.03
N THR A 79 0.99 -4.68 -13.43
CA THR A 79 -0.40 -4.45 -13.02
C THR A 79 -0.69 -2.96 -13.00
N THR A 80 -1.95 -2.60 -13.05
CA THR A 80 -2.41 -1.29 -12.60
C THR A 80 -2.86 -1.40 -11.16
N ILE A 81 -2.52 -0.40 -10.35
CA ILE A 81 -2.92 -0.29 -8.95
C ILE A 81 -3.90 0.87 -8.84
N HIS A 82 -5.10 0.57 -8.37
CA HIS A 82 -6.15 1.52 -8.07
C HIS A 82 -6.10 1.87 -6.59
N TYR A 83 -6.10 3.15 -6.27
CA TYR A 83 -6.18 3.61 -4.89
C TYR A 83 -7.27 4.65 -4.72
N SER A 84 -7.91 4.61 -3.56
CA SER A 84 -9.16 5.31 -3.31
C SER A 84 -9.13 6.01 -1.96
N TRP A 85 -9.89 7.11 -1.89
CA TRP A 85 -10.21 7.79 -0.65
C TRP A 85 -11.73 7.85 -0.45
N TYR A 86 -12.17 7.58 0.77
CA TYR A 86 -13.57 7.63 1.19
C TYR A 86 -13.68 8.76 2.21
N SER A 87 -14.29 9.87 1.81
CA SER A 87 -14.36 11.07 2.66
C SER A 87 -15.16 10.85 3.93
N ASN A 88 -16.17 9.97 3.90
CA ASN A 88 -17.12 9.73 4.99
C ASN A 88 -17.72 11.05 5.53
N GLY A 89 -18.00 12.01 4.63
CA GLY A 89 -18.54 13.33 4.97
C GLY A 89 -17.51 14.34 5.47
N HIS A 90 -16.21 14.01 5.48
CA HIS A 90 -15.14 14.93 5.86
C HIS A 90 -14.56 15.69 4.66
N ALA A 91 -14.41 17.00 4.79
CA ALA A 91 -13.72 17.81 3.79
C ALA A 91 -12.20 17.55 3.80
N PRO A 92 -11.52 17.59 2.65
CA PRO A 92 -10.05 17.52 2.59
C PRO A 92 -9.40 18.64 3.43
N LEU A 93 -8.35 18.31 4.20
CA LEU A 93 -7.58 19.32 4.92
C LEU A 93 -6.62 20.07 3.98
N PRO A 94 -6.14 21.29 4.34
CA PRO A 94 -5.13 21.98 3.57
C PRO A 94 -3.89 21.11 3.33
N GLY A 95 -3.44 20.99 2.08
CA GLY A 95 -2.31 20.15 1.71
C GLY A 95 -2.61 18.64 1.68
N PHE A 96 -3.89 18.25 1.61
CA PHE A 96 -4.33 16.88 1.40
C PHE A 96 -3.58 16.23 0.22
N ASN A 97 -2.96 15.09 0.48
CA ASN A 97 -2.30 14.30 -0.54
C ASN A 97 -2.34 12.82 -0.15
N ILE A 98 -2.68 11.97 -1.13
CA ILE A 98 -2.53 10.52 -1.04
C ILE A 98 -1.74 10.09 -2.27
N ALA A 99 -0.62 9.42 -2.05
CA ALA A 99 0.23 8.89 -3.11
C ALA A 99 0.41 7.38 -2.94
N MET A 100 0.32 6.66 -4.06
CA MET A 100 0.66 5.24 -4.10
C MET A 100 2.16 5.07 -4.29
N CYS A 101 2.80 4.26 -3.45
CA CYS A 101 4.23 4.02 -3.48
C CYS A 101 4.52 2.51 -3.50
N ALA A 102 5.57 2.13 -4.21
CA ALA A 102 6.15 0.79 -4.17
C ALA A 102 7.63 0.91 -3.83
N ALA A 103 8.11 0.13 -2.86
CA ALA A 103 9.50 0.15 -2.43
C ALA A 103 10.04 -1.28 -2.26
N ILE A 104 11.23 -1.54 -2.82
CA ILE A 104 11.94 -2.79 -2.61
C ILE A 104 12.45 -2.82 -1.16
N MET A 105 12.14 -3.89 -0.44
CA MET A 105 12.61 -4.08 0.92
C MET A 105 14.01 -4.69 0.92
N VAL A 106 14.93 -4.06 1.65
CA VAL A 106 16.23 -4.65 1.97
C VAL A 106 16.10 -5.33 3.33
N GLN A 107 16.23 -6.65 3.35
CA GLN A 107 16.26 -7.40 4.60
C GLN A 107 17.70 -7.42 5.12
N ALA A 108 17.93 -6.87 6.32
CA ALA A 108 19.21 -7.07 7.00
C ALA A 108 19.32 -8.57 7.33
N GLY A 109 20.42 -9.21 6.92
CA GLY A 109 20.65 -10.62 7.22
C GLY A 109 20.67 -10.85 8.74
N GLU A 110 20.04 -11.93 9.18
CA GLU A 110 20.27 -12.45 10.53
C GLU A 110 21.71 -12.98 10.56
N ASP A 111 22.65 -12.21 11.13
CA ASP A 111 23.93 -12.77 11.56
C ASP A 111 23.62 -13.78 12.67
N ILE A 112 23.53 -15.07 12.31
CA ILE A 112 23.56 -16.15 13.27
C ILE A 112 24.97 -16.13 13.87
N LEU A 113 25.11 -15.43 15.00
CA LEU A 113 26.26 -15.55 15.88
C LEU A 113 26.32 -17.02 16.34
N HIS A 114 27.02 -17.86 15.58
CA HIS A 114 27.58 -19.10 16.11
C HIS A 114 28.66 -18.71 17.12
N THR A 115 28.26 -18.43 18.34
CA THR A 115 29.17 -18.50 19.49
C THR A 115 29.50 -19.97 19.72
N THR A 116 30.53 -20.46 19.02
CA THR A 116 31.25 -21.66 19.44
C THR A 116 31.91 -21.35 20.79
N SER A 117 31.31 -21.83 21.87
CA SER A 117 32.02 -21.95 23.16
C SER A 117 33.11 -23.01 23.00
N ILE A 118 34.36 -22.61 23.22
CA ILE A 118 35.53 -23.49 23.43
C ILE A 118 35.58 -23.86 24.90
#